data_AF-A0A1B7W3X6-F1
#
_entry.id   AF-A0A1B7W3X6-F1
#
_cell.length_a   1.000
_cell.length_b   1.000
_cell.length_c   1.000
_cell.angle_alpha   90.00
_cell.angle_beta   90.00
_cell.angle_gamma   90.00
#
_symmetry.space_group_name_H-M   'P 1'
#
loop_
_entity.id
_entity.type
_entity.pdbx_description
1 polymer ?
#
loop_
_entity_poly.entity_id
_entity_poly.type
_entity_poly.pdbx_seq_one_letter_code
_entity_poly.pdbx_strand_id
1 'polypeptide(L)'
;LKGKPVKRVLNIADMEVLKPFHWGYHFDQIIARGGFDIILGNPPWEIFKPQAKEFFAEYSDLVTKNKMDIKTFEKEQKQLLANPEIATAWLRYQSQYPHVSLYFRSAEQYLNQISVVNGKKQGTDINLYKLFVEQCVNLLSENGECGLVIPSGIYTDLGTKQLREMLFSQTKITG
;
A
#
# COMPACT_ATOMS: atom_id res chain seq x y z
N LEU A 1 -15.60 6.32 -18.36
CA LEU A 1 -15.17 4.98 -18.83
C LEU A 1 -16.09 3.95 -18.22
N LYS A 2 -16.58 2.98 -19.00
CA LYS A 2 -17.44 1.89 -18.49
C LYS A 2 -16.68 0.58 -18.65
N GLY A 3 -16.00 0.14 -17.60
CA GLY A 3 -15.37 -1.17 -17.52
C GLY A 3 -15.83 -1.86 -16.25
N LYS A 4 -16.32 -3.10 -16.34
CA LYS A 4 -16.63 -3.91 -15.16
C LYS A 4 -15.43 -4.80 -14.85
N PRO A 5 -14.99 -4.91 -13.59
CA PRO A 5 -13.97 -5.87 -13.22
C PRO A 5 -14.46 -7.28 -13.51
N VAL A 6 -13.63 -8.06 -14.21
CA VAL A 6 -13.91 -9.48 -14.49
C VAL A 6 -13.09 -10.30 -13.52
N LYS A 7 -13.76 -11.06 -12.65
CA LYS A 7 -13.10 -12.03 -11.78
C LYS A 7 -12.89 -13.32 -12.56
N ARG A 8 -11.70 -13.90 -12.46
CA ARG A 8 -11.40 -15.25 -12.92
C ARG A 8 -10.55 -15.97 -11.89
N VAL A 9 -10.57 -17.30 -11.93
CA VAL A 9 -9.70 -18.13 -11.10
C VAL A 9 -8.25 -17.98 -11.60
N LEU A 10 -7.31 -17.90 -10.66
CA LEU A 10 -5.87 -17.91 -10.96
C LEU A 10 -5.43 -19.36 -11.23
N ASN A 11 -4.56 -19.53 -12.21
CA ASN A 11 -3.92 -20.81 -12.51
C ASN A 11 -2.40 -20.76 -12.20
N ILE A 12 -1.72 -21.89 -12.38
CA ILE A 12 -0.28 -21.99 -12.10
C ILE A 12 0.53 -21.03 -12.97
N ALA A 13 0.20 -20.87 -14.25
CA ALA A 13 0.90 -19.95 -15.15
C ALA A 13 0.79 -18.49 -14.67
N ASP A 14 -0.35 -18.09 -14.08
CA ASP A 14 -0.49 -16.77 -13.46
C ASP A 14 0.48 -16.60 -12.28
N MET A 15 0.64 -17.62 -11.44
CA MET A 15 1.53 -17.59 -10.27
C MET A 15 3.02 -17.60 -10.68
N GLU A 16 3.37 -18.38 -11.70
CA GLU A 16 4.75 -18.48 -12.21
C GLU A 16 5.26 -17.15 -12.78
N VAL A 17 4.38 -16.36 -13.42
CA VAL A 17 4.72 -15.02 -13.92
C VAL A 17 4.98 -14.05 -12.77
N LEU A 18 4.26 -14.18 -11.66
CA LEU A 18 4.36 -13.26 -10.52
C LEU A 18 5.59 -13.50 -9.64
N LYS A 19 6.14 -14.73 -9.64
CA LYS A 19 7.25 -15.14 -8.76
C LYS A 19 7.09 -14.60 -7.33
N PRO A 20 5.97 -14.94 -6.66
CA PRO A 20 5.59 -14.29 -5.42
C PRO A 20 6.63 -14.55 -4.33
N PHE A 21 7.00 -13.49 -3.62
CA PHE A 21 7.82 -13.59 -2.43
C PHE A 21 6.98 -14.04 -1.23
N HIS A 22 7.47 -15.01 -0.47
CA HIS A 22 6.83 -15.48 0.76
C HIS A 22 7.85 -15.60 1.91
N TRP A 23 7.63 -14.87 3.00
CA TRP A 23 8.55 -14.80 4.15
C TRP A 23 8.91 -16.19 4.69
N GLY A 24 7.93 -17.05 4.93
CA GLY A 24 8.16 -18.40 5.46
C GLY A 24 8.87 -19.36 4.49
N TYR A 25 8.97 -19.03 3.20
CA TYR A 25 9.73 -19.84 2.24
C TYR A 25 11.16 -19.33 2.09
N HIS A 26 11.33 -18.01 1.98
CA HIS A 26 12.65 -17.40 1.78
C HIS A 26 13.47 -17.28 3.07
N PHE A 27 12.81 -17.26 4.22
CA PHE A 27 13.42 -17.08 5.53
C PHE A 27 12.91 -18.12 6.52
N ASP A 28 12.66 -19.35 6.06
CA ASP A 28 12.13 -20.46 6.84
C ASP A 28 12.86 -20.67 8.17
N GLN A 29 14.19 -20.68 8.17
CA GLN A 29 15.01 -20.85 9.37
C GLN A 29 14.85 -19.69 10.36
N ILE A 30 14.68 -18.47 9.86
CA ILE A 30 14.48 -17.26 10.66
C ILE A 30 13.08 -17.24 11.25
N ILE A 31 12.07 -17.60 10.47
CA ILE A 31 10.68 -17.70 10.95
C ILE A 31 10.54 -18.84 11.97
N ALA A 32 11.20 -19.98 11.75
CA ALA A 32 11.17 -21.12 12.66
C ALA A 32 11.78 -20.82 14.05
N ARG A 33 12.75 -19.90 14.12
CA ARG A 33 13.33 -19.41 15.40
C ARG A 33 12.56 -18.23 16.01
N GLY A 34 11.42 -17.85 15.44
CA GLY A 34 10.54 -16.81 15.97
C GLY A 34 10.69 -15.41 15.34
N GLY A 35 11.55 -15.23 14.33
CA GLY A 35 11.67 -13.97 13.59
C GLY A 35 13.08 -13.41 13.50
N PHE A 36 13.17 -12.15 13.07
CA PHE A 36 14.41 -11.39 12.95
C PHE A 36 14.83 -10.81 14.30
N ASP A 37 16.13 -10.85 14.61
CA ASP A 37 16.69 -10.22 15.80
C ASP A 37 16.80 -8.69 15.63
N ILE A 38 17.07 -8.24 14.40
CA ILE A 38 17.22 -6.83 14.06
C ILE A 38 16.52 -6.57 12.73
N ILE A 39 15.70 -5.53 12.68
CA ILE A 39 15.12 -4.98 11.46
C ILE A 39 15.47 -3.49 11.38
N LEU A 40 16.16 -3.08 10.33
CA LEU A 40 16.47 -1.67 10.05
C LEU A 40 15.92 -1.28 8.69
N GLY A 41 15.33 -0.09 8.57
CA GLY A 41 14.79 0.33 7.28
C GLY A 41 14.35 1.79 7.18
N ASN A 42 14.20 2.22 5.94
CA ASN A 42 13.50 3.45 5.57
C ASN A 42 12.31 3.04 4.70
N PRO A 43 11.14 2.75 5.30
CA PRO A 43 9.96 2.34 4.55
C PRO A 43 9.55 3.37 3.49
N PRO A 44 8.78 2.98 2.46
CA PRO A 44 8.28 3.90 1.45
C PRO A 44 7.27 4.90 2.06
N TRP A 45 7.29 6.16 1.61
CA TRP A 45 6.44 7.24 2.14
C TRP A 45 5.18 7.49 1.30
N GLU A 46 5.01 6.71 0.24
CA GLU A 46 3.93 6.86 -0.72
C GLU A 46 2.59 6.36 -0.18
N ILE A 47 1.54 6.92 -0.76
CA ILE A 47 0.18 6.43 -0.63
C ILE A 47 -0.11 5.49 -1.79
N PHE A 48 -0.56 4.27 -1.49
CA PHE A 48 -0.98 3.31 -2.49
C PHE A 48 -2.35 3.69 -3.07
N LYS A 49 -2.33 4.45 -4.17
CA LYS A 49 -3.51 4.81 -4.97
C LYS A 49 -3.13 5.09 -6.42
N PRO A 50 -4.09 5.04 -7.36
CA PRO A 50 -3.85 5.43 -8.74
C PRO A 50 -3.39 6.90 -8.82
N GLN A 51 -2.26 7.14 -9.47
CA GLN A 51 -1.68 8.47 -9.64
C GLN A 51 -1.99 8.97 -11.04
N ALA A 52 -3.17 9.58 -11.23
CA ALA A 52 -3.65 9.96 -12.55
C ALA A 52 -2.67 10.89 -13.31
N LYS A 53 -2.14 11.93 -12.66
CA LYS A 53 -1.18 12.83 -13.31
C LYS A 53 0.11 12.14 -13.74
N GLU A 54 0.58 11.16 -12.97
CA GLU A 54 1.78 10.38 -13.33
C GLU A 54 1.50 9.51 -14.55
N PHE A 55 0.37 8.80 -14.55
CA PHE A 55 -0.05 7.98 -15.68
C PHE A 55 -0.21 8.80 -16.96
N PHE A 56 -0.93 9.93 -16.92
CA PHE A 56 -1.20 10.71 -18.13
C PHE A 56 0.00 11.52 -18.63
N ALA A 57 1.03 11.75 -17.80
CA ALA A 57 2.29 12.37 -18.23
C ALA A 57 3.05 11.51 -19.25
N GLU A 58 2.83 10.19 -19.30
CA GLU A 58 3.40 9.32 -20.33
C GLU A 58 2.78 9.52 -21.72
N TYR A 59 1.61 10.20 -21.79
CA TYR A 59 0.84 10.38 -23.02
C TYR A 59 0.71 11.84 -23.45
N SER A 60 1.20 12.79 -22.65
CA SER A 60 1.14 14.22 -22.95
C SER A 60 2.20 15.00 -22.17
N ASP A 61 3.11 15.67 -22.89
CA ASP A 61 4.11 16.57 -22.31
C ASP A 61 3.49 17.78 -21.59
N LEU A 62 2.21 18.07 -21.85
CA LEU A 62 1.48 19.11 -21.14
C LEU A 62 1.20 18.70 -19.69
N VAL A 63 0.97 17.40 -19.44
CA VAL A 63 0.62 16.90 -18.11
C VAL A 63 1.86 16.90 -17.22
N THR A 64 1.82 17.71 -16.16
CA THR A 64 2.89 17.76 -15.16
C THR A 64 2.38 17.35 -13.79
N LYS A 65 3.13 16.47 -13.10
CA LYS A 65 2.78 15.93 -11.78
C LYS A 65 2.52 17.01 -10.73
N ASN A 66 3.38 18.03 -10.67
CA ASN A 66 3.43 18.96 -9.54
C ASN A 66 2.96 20.39 -9.85
N LYS A 67 2.86 20.79 -11.13
CA LYS A 67 2.67 22.20 -11.52
C LYS A 67 1.36 22.49 -12.27
N MET A 68 0.60 21.46 -12.61
CA MET A 68 -0.66 21.61 -13.33
C MET A 68 -1.85 21.75 -12.36
N ASP A 69 -2.70 22.75 -12.59
CA ASP A 69 -3.95 22.90 -11.86
C ASP A 69 -4.95 21.79 -12.22
N ILE A 70 -5.87 21.48 -11.30
CA ILE A 70 -6.77 20.34 -11.45
C ILE A 70 -7.74 20.49 -12.63
N LYS A 71 -8.19 21.71 -12.95
CA LYS A 71 -9.16 21.93 -14.03
C LYS A 71 -8.52 21.74 -15.40
N THR A 72 -7.31 22.25 -15.58
CA THR A 72 -6.52 22.03 -16.80
C THR A 72 -6.22 20.55 -16.97
N PHE A 73 -5.82 19.87 -15.89
CA PHE A 73 -5.59 18.43 -15.92
C PHE A 73 -6.85 17.64 -16.32
N GLU A 74 -8.02 17.93 -15.74
CA GLU A 74 -9.27 17.24 -16.09
C GLU A 74 -9.67 17.44 -17.55
N LYS A 75 -9.44 18.64 -18.11
CA LYS A 75 -9.69 18.92 -19.52
C LYS A 75 -8.77 18.08 -20.42
N GLU A 76 -7.47 18.08 -20.14
CA GLU A 76 -6.47 17.30 -20.88
C GLU A 76 -6.75 15.80 -20.76
N GLN A 77 -7.02 15.32 -19.55
CA GLN A 77 -7.40 13.93 -19.28
C GLN A 77 -8.61 13.52 -20.12
N LYS A 78 -9.64 14.35 -20.22
CA LYS A 78 -10.83 14.06 -21.04
C LYS A 78 -10.48 13.96 -22.54
N GLN A 79 -9.54 14.79 -23.02
CA GLN A 79 -9.08 14.74 -24.40
C GLN A 79 -8.26 13.47 -24.67
N LEU A 80 -7.31 13.14 -23.79
CA LEU A 80 -6.50 11.91 -23.89
C LEU A 80 -7.36 10.64 -23.82
N LEU A 81 -8.37 10.63 -22.96
CA LEU A 81 -9.32 9.51 -22.84
C LEU A 81 -10.26 9.35 -24.05
N ALA A 82 -10.26 10.28 -25.02
CA ALA A 82 -10.95 10.07 -26.30
C ALA A 82 -10.21 9.06 -27.19
N ASN A 83 -8.90 8.84 -26.97
CA ASN A 83 -8.15 7.76 -27.60
C ASN A 83 -8.51 6.41 -26.93
N PRO A 84 -9.06 5.42 -27.67
CA PRO A 84 -9.44 4.13 -27.11
C PRO A 84 -8.28 3.33 -26.49
N GLU A 85 -7.06 3.49 -27.02
CA GLU A 85 -5.87 2.80 -26.50
C GLU A 85 -5.48 3.34 -25.12
N ILE A 86 -5.41 4.68 -24.98
CA ILE A 86 -5.14 5.37 -23.71
C ILE A 86 -6.24 5.05 -22.70
N ALA A 87 -7.51 5.08 -23.13
CA ALA A 87 -8.65 4.71 -22.28
C ALA A 87 -8.53 3.28 -21.75
N THR A 88 -8.12 2.33 -22.59
CA THR A 88 -7.92 0.93 -22.22
C THR A 88 -6.72 0.76 -21.28
N ALA A 89 -5.61 1.45 -21.56
CA ALA A 89 -4.43 1.45 -20.72
C ALA A 89 -4.73 2.02 -19.32
N TRP A 90 -5.50 3.11 -19.24
CA TRP A 90 -5.90 3.72 -17.98
C TRP A 90 -6.80 2.79 -17.17
N LEU A 91 -7.79 2.15 -17.80
CA LEU A 91 -8.62 1.15 -17.13
C LEU A 91 -7.80 -0.03 -16.60
N ARG A 92 -6.82 -0.50 -17.38
CA ARG A 92 -5.90 -1.57 -16.94
C ARG A 92 -5.08 -1.12 -15.73
N TYR A 93 -4.50 0.07 -15.77
CA TYR A 93 -3.75 0.64 -14.64
C TYR A 93 -4.62 0.75 -13.39
N GLN A 94 -5.81 1.34 -13.50
CA GLN A 94 -6.74 1.45 -12.37
C GLN A 94 -7.17 0.10 -11.80
N SER A 95 -7.29 -0.94 -12.65
CA SER A 95 -7.72 -2.28 -12.23
C SER A 95 -6.76 -3.00 -11.29
N GLN A 96 -5.50 -2.56 -11.21
CA GLN A 96 -4.47 -3.17 -10.36
C GLN A 96 -4.65 -2.83 -8.87
N TYR A 97 -5.33 -1.72 -8.56
CA TYR A 97 -5.40 -1.20 -7.20
C TYR A 97 -6.47 -1.84 -6.29
N PRO A 98 -7.71 -2.13 -6.74
CA PRO A 98 -8.78 -2.57 -5.85
C PRO A 98 -8.47 -3.86 -5.09
N HIS A 99 -7.85 -4.85 -5.74
CA HIS A 99 -7.54 -6.13 -5.12
C HIS A 99 -6.44 -6.02 -4.07
N VAL A 100 -5.36 -5.31 -4.38
CA VAL A 100 -4.25 -5.03 -3.44
C VAL A 100 -4.74 -4.16 -2.28
N SER A 101 -5.59 -3.16 -2.60
CA SER A 101 -6.23 -2.30 -1.61
C SER A 101 -7.16 -3.06 -0.66
N LEU A 102 -7.84 -4.10 -1.15
CA LEU A 102 -8.66 -4.96 -0.32
C LEU A 102 -7.76 -5.80 0.59
N TYR A 103 -6.72 -6.42 0.04
CA TYR A 103 -5.76 -7.21 0.79
C TYR A 103 -5.20 -6.44 2.00
N PHE A 104 -4.65 -5.23 1.79
CA PHE A 104 -4.14 -4.39 2.87
C PHE A 104 -5.18 -3.93 3.89
N ARG A 105 -6.47 -4.05 3.58
CA ARG A 105 -7.58 -3.65 4.47
C ARG A 105 -8.25 -4.81 5.19
N SER A 106 -8.02 -6.04 4.75
CA SER A 106 -8.76 -7.21 5.25
C SER A 106 -7.89 -8.41 5.60
N ALA A 107 -6.62 -8.45 5.19
CA ALA A 107 -5.74 -9.54 5.55
C ALA A 107 -5.40 -9.50 7.04
N GLU A 108 -5.29 -10.67 7.66
CA GLU A 108 -4.94 -10.85 9.08
C GLU A 108 -3.55 -10.26 9.42
N GLN A 109 -2.68 -10.14 8.42
CA GLN A 109 -1.38 -9.48 8.55
C GLN A 109 -1.45 -7.97 8.84
N TYR A 110 -2.59 -7.33 8.53
CA TYR A 110 -2.76 -5.87 8.55
C TYR A 110 -3.97 -5.43 9.37
N LEU A 111 -4.23 -6.12 10.49
CA LEU A 111 -5.38 -5.86 11.36
C LEU A 111 -5.37 -4.43 11.92
N ASN A 112 -4.19 -3.83 12.07
CA ASN A 112 -4.05 -2.53 12.72
C ASN A 112 -4.05 -1.34 11.74
N GLN A 113 -4.31 -1.59 10.44
CA GLN A 113 -4.41 -0.53 9.42
C GLN A 113 -5.76 0.18 9.40
N ILE A 114 -6.79 -0.37 10.06
CA ILE A 114 -8.12 0.24 10.14
C ILE A 114 -8.43 0.57 11.60
N SER A 115 -8.59 1.85 11.88
CA SER A 115 -9.05 2.30 13.19
C SER A 115 -10.57 2.26 13.26
N VAL A 116 -11.13 1.76 14.37
CA VAL A 116 -12.57 1.84 14.65
C VAL A 116 -12.82 2.88 15.74
N VAL A 117 -13.57 3.92 15.40
CA VAL A 117 -13.93 5.00 16.34
C VAL A 117 -15.45 5.11 16.36
N ASN A 118 -16.05 4.97 17.55
CA ASN A 118 -17.51 4.97 17.75
C ASN A 118 -18.25 3.96 16.85
N GLY A 119 -17.70 2.74 16.73
CA GLY A 119 -18.26 1.67 15.91
C GLY A 119 -18.13 1.88 14.39
N LYS A 120 -17.47 2.95 13.94
CA LYS A 120 -17.25 3.25 12.52
C LYS A 120 -15.79 3.04 12.15
N LYS A 121 -15.55 2.30 11.06
CA LYS A 121 -14.24 2.20 10.44
C LYS A 121 -13.82 3.58 9.92
N GLN A 122 -12.73 4.11 10.46
CA GLN A 122 -12.06 5.31 9.98
C GLN A 122 -11.02 4.87 8.96
N GLY A 123 -11.48 4.68 7.72
CA GLY A 123 -10.59 4.36 6.61
C GLY A 123 -9.76 5.59 6.26
N THR A 124 -8.44 5.43 6.20
CA THR A 124 -7.55 6.42 5.60
C THR A 124 -6.91 5.87 4.33
N ASP A 125 -6.23 6.75 3.60
CA ASP A 125 -5.36 6.37 2.51
C ASP A 125 -4.36 5.30 2.98
N ILE A 126 -4.13 4.27 2.16
CA ILE A 126 -3.16 3.21 2.45
C ILE A 126 -1.78 3.83 2.31
N ASN A 127 -1.13 4.15 3.43
CA ASN A 127 0.23 4.66 3.43
C ASN A 127 1.19 3.49 3.60
N LEU A 128 2.16 3.35 2.70
CA LEU A 128 3.04 2.19 2.68
C LEU A 128 3.88 2.07 3.96
N TYR A 129 4.36 3.17 4.53
CA TYR A 129 5.12 3.13 5.78
C TYR A 129 4.34 2.46 6.92
N LYS A 130 3.01 2.64 6.99
CA LYS A 130 2.16 2.05 8.05
C LYS A 130 2.11 0.53 7.93
N LEU A 131 2.01 0.03 6.69
CA LEU A 131 2.03 -1.40 6.39
C LEU A 131 3.38 -2.01 6.75
N PHE A 132 4.47 -1.30 6.45
CA PHE A 132 5.81 -1.74 6.79
C PHE A 132 6.04 -1.78 8.30
N VAL A 133 5.56 -0.78 9.05
CA VAL A 133 5.66 -0.77 10.52
C VAL A 133 5.00 -2.01 11.11
N GLU A 134 3.75 -2.30 10.77
CA GLU A 134 3.05 -3.50 11.24
C GLU A 134 3.76 -4.78 10.79
N GLN A 135 4.22 -4.83 9.54
CA GLN A 135 4.93 -5.99 9.04
C GLN A 135 6.27 -6.23 9.74
N CYS A 136 6.99 -5.17 10.10
CA CYS A 136 8.24 -5.31 10.86
C CYS A 136 7.95 -5.88 12.24
N VAL A 137 6.90 -5.42 12.93
CA VAL A 137 6.47 -6.00 14.22
C VAL A 137 6.13 -7.48 14.07
N ASN A 138 5.37 -7.85 13.04
CA ASN A 138 5.00 -9.24 12.76
C ASN A 138 6.20 -10.17 12.47
N LEU A 139 7.31 -9.61 11.98
CA LEU A 139 8.51 -10.37 11.63
C LEU A 139 9.58 -10.33 12.73
N LEU A 140 9.43 -9.48 13.73
CA LEU A 140 10.41 -9.31 14.79
C LEU A 140 10.31 -10.48 15.78
N SER A 141 11.46 -10.98 16.20
CA SER A 141 11.53 -11.94 17.31
C SER A 141 11.15 -11.27 18.64
N GLU A 142 10.80 -12.07 19.65
CA GLU A 142 10.35 -11.61 20.97
C GLU A 142 11.30 -10.60 21.64
N ASN A 143 12.61 -10.75 21.43
CA ASN A 143 13.65 -9.86 21.98
C ASN A 143 14.38 -9.06 20.89
N GLY A 144 13.79 -8.98 19.70
CA GLY A 144 14.39 -8.26 18.58
C GLY A 144 14.25 -6.74 18.70
N GLU A 145 15.09 -6.03 17.95
CA GLU A 145 15.04 -4.57 17.85
C GLU A 145 14.69 -4.11 16.44
N CYS A 146 13.86 -3.06 16.34
CA CYS A 146 13.41 -2.51 15.08
C CYS A 146 13.69 -1.01 15.02
N GLY A 147 14.46 -0.57 14.02
CA GLY A 147 14.78 0.83 13.77
C GLY A 147 14.26 1.28 12.40
N LEU A 148 13.28 2.17 12.39
CA LEU A 148 12.65 2.65 11.15
C LEU A 148 12.67 4.17 11.04
N VAL A 149 13.01 4.68 9.86
CA VAL A 149 12.84 6.10 9.51
C VAL A 149 11.47 6.28 8.85
N ILE A 150 10.50 6.85 9.57
CA ILE A 150 9.12 6.98 9.10
C ILE A 150 8.55 8.41 9.28
N PRO A 151 7.52 8.79 8.51
CA PRO A 151 6.85 10.08 8.67
C PRO A 151 6.25 10.28 10.07
N SER A 152 6.25 11.53 10.55
CA SER A 152 5.68 11.92 11.86
C SER A 152 4.18 11.71 11.99
N GLY A 153 3.45 11.49 10.88
CA GLY A 153 2.02 11.15 10.89
C GLY A 153 1.68 9.91 11.71
N ILE A 154 2.66 9.04 12.01
CA ILE A 154 2.49 7.93 12.94
C ILE A 154 1.95 8.40 14.31
N TYR A 155 2.36 9.57 14.79
CA TYR A 155 2.00 10.11 16.10
C TYR A 155 0.60 10.75 16.12
N THR A 156 0.21 11.42 15.04
CA THR A 156 -0.93 12.35 15.05
C THR A 156 -2.12 11.88 14.23
N ASP A 157 -1.91 11.08 13.17
CA ASP A 157 -2.99 10.78 12.25
C ASP A 157 -4.08 9.94 12.93
N LEU A 158 -5.34 10.25 12.60
CA LEU A 158 -6.47 9.46 13.11
C LEU A 158 -6.40 8.01 12.59
N GLY A 159 -5.94 7.83 11.36
CA GLY A 159 -5.80 6.53 10.72
C GLY A 159 -4.70 5.63 11.32
N THR A 160 -3.85 6.16 12.19
CA THR A 160 -2.78 5.41 12.86
C THR A 160 -3.11 5.09 14.32
N LYS A 161 -4.32 5.39 14.81
CA LYS A 161 -4.72 5.08 16.20
C LYS A 161 -4.54 3.61 16.56
N GLN A 162 -5.14 2.71 15.77
CA GLN A 162 -5.04 1.26 16.03
C GLN A 162 -3.59 0.76 15.95
N LEU A 163 -2.83 1.26 14.97
CA LEU A 163 -1.41 0.96 14.80
C LEU A 163 -0.59 1.41 16.03
N ARG A 164 -0.86 2.60 16.58
CA ARG A 164 -0.22 3.07 17.82
C ARG A 164 -0.59 2.20 19.01
N GLU A 165 -1.85 1.78 19.14
CA GLU A 165 -2.29 0.91 20.23
C GLU A 165 -1.57 -0.44 20.21
N MET A 166 -1.40 -1.04 19.03
CA MET A 166 -0.56 -2.24 18.87
C MET A 166 0.89 -1.95 19.30
N LEU A 167 1.50 -0.87 18.80
CA LEU A 167 2.89 -0.54 19.14
C LEU A 167 3.09 -0.38 20.65
N PHE A 168 2.21 0.35 21.35
CA PHE A 168 2.32 0.53 22.80
C PHE A 168 2.00 -0.72 23.62
N SER A 169 1.16 -1.63 23.11
CA SER A 169 0.78 -2.84 23.83
C SER A 169 1.73 -4.01 23.61
N GLN A 170 2.38 -4.09 22.44
CA GLN A 170 3.19 -5.24 22.03
C GLN A 170 4.68 -4.95 22.00
N THR A 171 5.09 -3.68 22.06
CA THR A 171 6.49 -3.30 21.94
C THR A 171 6.90 -2.29 23.01
N LYS A 172 8.20 -2.17 23.25
CA LYS A 172 8.78 -1.08 24.02
C LYS A 172 9.34 -0.05 23.05
N ILE A 173 8.70 1.12 22.99
CA ILE A 173 9.18 2.22 22.15
C ILE A 173 10.34 2.93 22.85
N THR A 174 11.47 2.99 22.16
CA THR A 174 12.67 3.72 22.58
C THR A 174 13.08 4.67 21.46
N GLY A 175 13.05 5.98 21.71
CA GLY A 175 13.32 7.01 20.69
C GLY A 175 12.40 8.21 20.83
#